data_AF-A0A817IWK0-F1
#
_entry.id   AF-A0A817IWK0-F1
#
_cell.length_a   1.000
_cell.length_b   1.000
_cell.length_c   1.000
_cell.angle_alpha   90.00
_cell.angle_beta   90.00
_cell.angle_gamma   90.00
#
_symmetry.space_group_name_H-M   'P 1'
#
loop_
_entity.id
_entity.type
_entity.pdbx_description
1 polymer ?
#
loop_
_entity_poly.entity_id
_entity_poly.type
_entity_poly.pdbx_seq_one_letter_code
_entity_poly.pdbx_strand_id
1 'polypeptide(L)'
;MDVYQVLSYRIPKLIQDNPEHSSKPIYVLTTVNYHVNDQLEQRLQQANNDYHGERLVLIPYNLGNSHSTGIFIKFKADDHIERAEFINPVNESSYIPDELQQYFNEIFPGVHLQLRTCEHIGDRNLSAVLTIKNLLAIVEESEFTTYESSSTNNVQTQPIDWQHKDPNIDTSLFSEGNHSKFSDSVQKSK
;
A
#
# COMPACT_ATOMS: atom_id res chain seq x y z
N MET A 1 3.39 7.42 -2.16
CA MET A 1 3.74 5.99 -2.28
C MET A 1 2.68 5.30 -3.12
N ASP A 2 3.07 4.48 -4.09
CA ASP A 2 2.13 3.72 -4.90
C ASP A 2 1.84 2.36 -4.26
N VAL A 3 0.61 2.19 -3.75
CA VAL A 3 0.17 0.98 -3.04
C VAL A 3 0.20 -0.24 -3.97
N TYR A 4 -0.19 -0.08 -5.24
CA TYR A 4 -0.19 -1.17 -6.22
C TYR A 4 1.22 -1.73 -6.41
N GLN A 5 2.19 -0.87 -6.72
CA GLN A 5 3.57 -1.29 -6.96
C GLN A 5 4.16 -2.06 -5.77
N VAL A 6 3.90 -1.59 -4.54
CA VAL A 6 4.40 -2.27 -3.34
C VAL A 6 3.73 -3.63 -3.15
N LEU A 7 2.41 -3.73 -3.33
CA LEU A 7 1.68 -5.00 -3.20
C LEU A 7 2.09 -5.99 -4.30
N SER A 8 2.18 -5.55 -5.56
CA SER A 8 2.63 -6.38 -6.68
C SER A 8 4.04 -6.94 -6.49
N TYR A 9 4.90 -6.23 -5.76
CA TYR A 9 6.21 -6.72 -5.37
C TYR A 9 6.16 -7.67 -4.16
N ARG A 10 5.37 -7.33 -3.13
CA ARG A 10 5.36 -8.08 -1.86
C ARG A 10 4.56 -9.37 -1.90
N ILE A 11 3.47 -9.44 -2.64
CA ILE A 11 2.62 -10.63 -2.71
C ILE A 11 3.39 -11.85 -3.26
N PRO A 12 4.10 -11.77 -4.40
CA PRO A 12 4.91 -12.90 -4.88
C PRO A 12 5.94 -13.37 -3.85
N LYS A 13 6.58 -12.43 -3.14
CA LYS A 13 7.53 -12.75 -2.08
C LYS A 13 6.86 -13.43 -0.89
N LEU A 14 5.70 -12.94 -0.46
CA LEU A 14 4.92 -13.54 0.61
C LEU A 14 4.56 -15.01 0.30
N ILE A 15 4.14 -15.27 -0.94
CA ILE A 15 3.82 -16.61 -1.44
C ILE A 15 5.07 -17.51 -1.43
N GLN A 16 6.20 -16.97 -1.89
CA GLN A 16 7.47 -17.69 -1.91
C GLN A 16 7.97 -18.04 -0.50
N ASP A 17 7.84 -17.12 0.45
CA ASP A 17 8.30 -17.30 1.82
C ASP A 17 7.36 -18.22 2.62
N ASN A 18 6.08 -18.34 2.23
CA ASN A 18 5.06 -19.14 2.90
C ASN A 18 4.22 -20.01 1.94
N PRO A 19 4.81 -21.01 1.26
CA PRO A 19 4.13 -21.78 0.23
C PRO A 19 2.94 -22.59 0.75
N GLU A 20 2.95 -23.00 2.03
CA GLU A 20 1.83 -23.72 2.65
C GLU A 20 0.59 -22.84 2.92
N HIS A 21 0.79 -21.52 3.06
CA HIS A 21 -0.29 -20.56 3.27
C HIS A 21 -0.91 -20.05 1.96
N SER A 22 -0.28 -20.31 0.81
CA SER A 22 -0.70 -19.79 -0.50
C SER A 22 -1.24 -20.89 -1.42
N SER A 23 -2.27 -21.62 -0.98
CA SER A 23 -2.95 -22.59 -1.85
C SER A 23 -3.76 -21.94 -2.99
N LYS A 24 -3.99 -20.61 -2.92
CA LYS A 24 -4.89 -19.87 -3.82
C LYS A 24 -4.09 -18.77 -4.55
N PRO A 25 -4.30 -18.58 -5.87
CA PRO A 25 -3.77 -17.43 -6.60
C PRO A 25 -4.21 -16.11 -5.98
N ILE A 26 -3.31 -15.13 -5.94
CA ILE A 26 -3.56 -13.78 -5.42
C ILE A 26 -3.27 -12.78 -6.54
N TYR A 27 -4.28 -11.98 -6.89
CA TYR A 27 -4.18 -10.96 -7.92
C TYR A 27 -4.22 -9.57 -7.29
N VAL A 28 -3.23 -8.75 -7.61
CA VAL A 28 -3.20 -7.33 -7.26
C VAL A 28 -3.55 -6.54 -8.51
N LEU A 29 -4.68 -5.83 -8.49
CA LEU A 29 -5.09 -4.95 -9.60
C LEU A 29 -4.58 -3.54 -9.37
N THR A 30 -4.46 -2.73 -10.43
CA THR A 30 -3.91 -1.38 -10.27
C THR A 30 -4.83 -0.49 -9.42
N THR A 31 -4.23 0.50 -8.77
CA THR A 31 -4.92 1.47 -7.94
C THR A 31 -6.08 2.16 -8.69
N VAL A 32 -7.26 2.15 -8.08
CA VAL A 32 -8.41 2.96 -8.48
C VAL A 32 -8.32 4.32 -7.81
N ASN A 33 -8.59 5.40 -8.55
CA ASN A 33 -8.73 6.73 -7.99
C ASN A 33 -10.19 7.16 -8.04
N TYR A 34 -10.78 7.48 -6.89
CA TYR A 34 -12.21 7.77 -6.74
C TYR A 34 -12.73 8.84 -7.71
N HIS A 35 -11.91 9.85 -8.05
CA HIS A 35 -12.31 10.94 -8.95
C HIS A 35 -12.07 10.64 -10.44
N VAL A 36 -11.63 9.43 -10.79
CA VAL A 36 -11.40 9.04 -12.18
C VAL A 36 -12.48 8.06 -12.59
N ASN A 37 -13.33 8.53 -13.51
CA ASN A 37 -14.45 7.77 -14.03
C ASN A 37 -14.02 6.39 -14.55
N ASP A 38 -14.93 5.42 -14.40
CA ASP A 38 -14.87 4.05 -14.92
C ASP A 38 -13.73 3.18 -14.35
N GLN A 39 -12.72 3.74 -13.67
CA GLN A 39 -11.62 2.95 -13.11
C GLN A 39 -12.12 1.91 -12.11
N LEU A 40 -13.08 2.28 -11.27
CA LEU A 40 -13.65 1.34 -10.32
C LEU A 40 -14.37 0.19 -11.02
N GLU A 41 -15.29 0.52 -11.93
CA GLU A 41 -16.06 -0.47 -12.69
C GLU A 41 -15.13 -1.42 -13.45
N GLN A 42 -14.13 -0.88 -14.15
CA GLN A 42 -13.14 -1.68 -14.89
C GLN A 42 -12.39 -2.66 -14.00
N ARG A 43 -11.98 -2.25 -12.79
CA ARG A 43 -11.23 -3.13 -11.88
C ARG A 43 -12.12 -4.20 -11.26
N LEU A 44 -13.37 -3.88 -10.95
CA LEU A 44 -14.34 -4.86 -10.48
C LEU A 44 -14.72 -5.86 -11.59
N GLN A 45 -14.91 -5.40 -12.83
CA GLN A 45 -15.12 -6.27 -14.00
C GLN A 45 -13.91 -7.17 -14.26
N GLN A 46 -12.69 -6.63 -14.17
CA GLN A 46 -11.46 -7.41 -14.27
C GLN A 46 -11.40 -8.50 -13.18
N ALA A 47 -11.73 -8.17 -11.92
CA ALA A 47 -11.77 -9.14 -10.83
C ALA A 47 -12.76 -10.29 -11.09
N ASN A 48 -13.87 -9.99 -11.78
CA ASN A 48 -14.92 -10.95 -12.11
C ASN A 48 -14.61 -11.80 -13.35
N ASN A 49 -14.05 -11.20 -14.40
CA ASN A 49 -14.04 -11.79 -15.75
C ASN A 49 -12.67 -12.34 -16.17
N ASP A 50 -11.57 -11.77 -15.68
CA ASP A 50 -10.22 -12.12 -16.17
C ASP A 50 -9.63 -13.34 -15.44
N TYR A 51 -10.21 -13.72 -14.32
CA TYR A 51 -9.72 -14.77 -13.43
C TYR A 51 -10.86 -15.68 -12.99
N HIS A 52 -10.56 -16.97 -12.84
CA HIS A 52 -11.55 -18.00 -12.49
C HIS A 52 -11.06 -18.92 -11.39
N GLY A 53 -12.01 -19.57 -10.73
CA GLY A 53 -11.78 -20.49 -9.63
C GLY A 53 -11.45 -19.78 -8.32
N GLU A 54 -10.98 -20.58 -7.37
CA GLU A 54 -10.68 -20.12 -6.01
C GLU A 54 -9.46 -19.17 -6.04
N ARG A 55 -9.66 -17.91 -5.62
CA ARG A 55 -8.65 -16.84 -5.73
C ARG A 55 -8.89 -15.71 -4.74
N LEU A 56 -7.85 -14.92 -4.51
CA LEU A 56 -7.91 -13.64 -3.80
C LEU A 56 -7.65 -12.49 -4.78
N VAL A 57 -8.38 -11.39 -4.63
CA VAL A 57 -8.17 -10.16 -5.40
C VAL A 57 -8.00 -8.97 -4.46
N LEU A 58 -6.95 -8.20 -4.68
CA LEU A 58 -6.65 -6.96 -3.97
C LEU A 58 -6.75 -5.78 -4.94
N ILE A 59 -7.53 -4.76 -4.60
CA ILE A 59 -7.66 -3.53 -5.38
C ILE A 59 -7.34 -2.36 -4.46
N PRO A 60 -6.16 -1.71 -4.60
CA PRO A 60 -5.90 -0.45 -3.92
C PRO A 60 -6.89 0.61 -4.38
N TYR A 61 -7.41 1.39 -3.44
CA TYR A 61 -8.46 2.37 -3.71
C TYR A 61 -8.09 3.70 -3.05
N ASN A 62 -7.94 4.75 -3.86
CA ASN A 62 -7.57 6.08 -3.40
C ASN A 62 -8.83 6.95 -3.34
N LEU A 63 -9.25 7.32 -2.13
CA LEU A 63 -10.40 8.20 -1.87
C LEU A 63 -10.11 9.68 -2.20
N GLY A 64 -8.90 10.01 -2.64
CA GLY A 64 -8.45 11.39 -2.82
C GLY A 64 -7.83 11.96 -1.54
N ASN A 65 -7.28 13.18 -1.62
CA ASN A 65 -6.63 13.87 -0.49
C ASN A 65 -5.61 13.00 0.26
N SER A 66 -4.82 12.21 -0.48
CA SER A 66 -3.82 11.28 0.06
C SER A 66 -4.38 10.19 0.98
N HIS A 67 -5.67 9.84 0.85
CA HIS A 67 -6.32 8.80 1.63
C HIS A 67 -6.38 7.50 0.84
N SER A 68 -5.43 6.60 1.08
CA SER A 68 -5.44 5.25 0.51
C SER A 68 -6.24 4.29 1.39
N THR A 69 -7.01 3.43 0.74
CA THR A 69 -7.77 2.30 1.28
C THR A 69 -7.57 1.08 0.37
N GLY A 70 -8.21 -0.04 0.72
CA GLY A 70 -8.15 -1.27 -0.08
C GLY A 70 -9.50 -1.96 -0.22
N ILE A 71 -9.67 -2.69 -1.31
CA ILE A 71 -10.76 -3.65 -1.51
C ILE A 71 -10.13 -5.03 -1.54
N PHE A 72 -10.68 -5.94 -0.74
CA PHE A 72 -10.33 -7.36 -0.72
C PHE A 72 -11.52 -8.18 -1.18
N ILE A 73 -11.30 -9.14 -2.08
CA ILE A 73 -12.32 -10.08 -2.53
C ILE A 73 -11.74 -11.49 -2.51
N LYS A 74 -12.45 -12.42 -1.86
CA LYS A 74 -12.14 -13.86 -1.82
C LYS A 74 -13.21 -14.60 -2.59
N PHE A 75 -12.80 -15.29 -3.63
CA PHE A 75 -13.65 -16.13 -4.48
C PHE A 75 -13.46 -17.60 -4.13
N LYS A 76 -14.55 -18.37 -4.19
CA LYS A 76 -14.55 -19.82 -4.13
C LYS A 76 -14.24 -20.43 -5.50
N ALA A 77 -14.06 -21.75 -5.54
CA ALA A 77 -13.81 -22.52 -6.77
C ALA A 77 -14.93 -22.41 -7.82
N ASP A 78 -16.15 -22.05 -7.41
CA ASP A 78 -17.32 -21.87 -8.27
C ASP A 78 -17.54 -20.41 -8.71
N ASP A 79 -16.49 -19.57 -8.62
CA ASP A 79 -16.52 -18.13 -8.92
C ASP A 79 -17.47 -17.28 -8.06
N HIS A 80 -18.08 -17.84 -7.01
CA HIS A 80 -18.86 -17.04 -6.09
C HIS A 80 -17.96 -16.39 -5.03
N ILE A 81 -18.29 -15.15 -4.66
CA ILE A 81 -17.60 -14.45 -3.58
C ILE A 81 -17.95 -15.08 -2.23
N GLU A 82 -16.93 -15.50 -1.50
CA GLU A 82 -17.02 -15.94 -0.11
C GLU A 82 -16.99 -14.74 0.85
N ARG A 83 -16.14 -13.75 0.55
CA ARG A 83 -15.86 -12.60 1.42
C ARG A 83 -15.44 -11.41 0.58
N ALA A 84 -16.01 -10.24 0.87
CA ALA A 84 -15.62 -8.98 0.27
C ALA A 84 -15.54 -7.89 1.34
N GLU A 85 -14.41 -7.19 1.42
CA GLU A 85 -14.17 -6.17 2.43
C GLU A 85 -13.61 -4.88 1.83
N PHE A 86 -14.13 -3.75 2.29
CA PHE A 86 -13.53 -2.44 2.13
C PHE A 86 -12.71 -2.11 3.37
N ILE A 87 -11.40 -2.06 3.21
CA ILE A 87 -10.43 -1.84 4.28
C ILE A 87 -10.11 -0.36 4.35
N ASN A 88 -10.62 0.32 5.37
CA ASN A 88 -10.28 1.71 5.65
C ASN A 88 -9.34 1.79 6.87
N PRO A 89 -8.05 2.13 6.67
CA PRO A 89 -7.08 2.16 7.76
C PRO A 89 -7.21 3.35 8.70
N VAL A 90 -8.03 4.36 8.39
CA VAL A 90 -8.15 5.60 9.18
C VAL A 90 -9.60 5.80 9.63
N ASN A 91 -9.79 6.04 10.93
CA ASN A 91 -11.12 6.08 11.57
C ASN A 91 -11.95 7.35 11.27
N GLU A 92 -11.44 8.30 10.48
CA GLU A 92 -12.14 9.56 10.18
C GLU A 92 -13.34 9.39 9.22
N SER A 93 -13.45 8.23 8.56
CA SER A 93 -14.50 7.95 7.57
C SER A 93 -14.98 6.51 7.68
N SER A 94 -15.82 6.23 8.67
CA SER A 94 -16.40 4.90 8.89
C SER A 94 -17.53 4.59 7.89
N TYR A 95 -17.31 4.81 6.59
CA TYR A 95 -18.30 4.50 5.55
C TYR A 95 -17.63 3.92 4.30
N ILE A 96 -18.42 3.16 3.54
CA ILE A 96 -18.11 2.73 2.18
C ILE A 96 -18.74 3.78 1.26
N PRO A 97 -18.01 4.36 0.29
CA PRO A 97 -18.61 5.28 -0.66
C PRO A 97 -19.83 4.65 -1.36
N ASP A 98 -20.93 5.38 -1.48
CA ASP A 98 -22.17 4.86 -2.06
C ASP A 98 -21.95 4.38 -3.50
N GLU A 99 -21.17 5.12 -4.28
CA GLU A 99 -20.78 4.74 -5.65
C GLU A 99 -20.00 3.43 -5.66
N LEU A 100 -19.10 3.22 -4.69
CA LEU A 100 -18.38 1.94 -4.56
C LEU A 100 -19.36 0.80 -4.30
N GLN A 101 -20.28 0.96 -3.35
CA GLN A 101 -21.27 -0.07 -3.05
C GLN A 101 -22.21 -0.33 -4.24
N GLN A 102 -22.57 0.71 -4.99
CA GLN A 102 -23.44 0.58 -6.17
C GLN A 102 -22.77 -0.26 -7.26
N TYR A 103 -21.59 0.12 -7.73
CA TYR A 103 -20.88 -0.65 -8.76
C TYR A 103 -20.57 -2.07 -8.30
N PHE A 104 -20.23 -2.24 -7.01
CA PHE A 104 -20.01 -3.56 -6.45
C PHE A 104 -21.26 -4.45 -6.54
N ASN A 105 -22.44 -3.90 -6.21
CA ASN A 105 -23.71 -4.64 -6.29
C ASN A 105 -24.13 -4.94 -7.74
N GLU A 106 -23.85 -4.04 -8.68
CA GLU A 106 -24.15 -4.24 -10.09
C GLU A 106 -23.32 -5.39 -10.69
N ILE A 107 -22.04 -5.49 -10.31
CA ILE A 107 -21.13 -6.51 -10.83
C ILE A 107 -21.24 -7.83 -10.05
N PHE A 108 -21.45 -7.76 -8.74
CA PHE A 108 -21.56 -8.92 -7.84
C PHE A 108 -22.92 -8.95 -7.14
N PRO A 109 -23.99 -9.34 -7.86
CA PRO A 109 -25.34 -9.30 -7.33
C PRO A 109 -25.49 -10.19 -6.10
N GLY A 110 -26.10 -9.65 -5.04
CA GLY A 110 -26.35 -10.37 -3.80
C GLY A 110 -25.18 -10.42 -2.81
N VAL A 111 -24.04 -9.81 -3.14
CA VAL A 111 -22.87 -9.71 -2.24
C VAL A 111 -22.81 -8.30 -1.66
N HIS A 112 -22.55 -8.17 -0.36
CA HIS A 112 -22.40 -6.87 0.29
C HIS A 112 -20.94 -6.66 0.69
N LEU A 113 -20.41 -5.47 0.40
CA LEU A 113 -19.05 -5.12 0.77
C LEU A 113 -19.04 -4.77 2.26
N GLN A 114 -18.21 -5.47 3.04
CA GLN A 114 -18.15 -5.23 4.48
C GLN A 114 -17.08 -4.19 4.80
N LEU A 115 -17.45 -3.17 5.57
CA LEU A 115 -16.49 -2.19 6.04
C LEU A 115 -15.62 -2.83 7.12
N ARG A 116 -14.30 -2.80 6.92
CA ARG A 116 -13.32 -3.13 7.96
C ARG A 116 -12.51 -1.88 8.27
N THR A 117 -12.79 -1.29 9.43
CA THR A 117 -12.01 -0.17 9.98
C THR A 117 -10.85 -0.67 10.80
N CYS A 118 -9.72 0.01 10.69
CA CYS A 118 -8.54 -0.23 11.53
C CYS A 118 -8.41 0.99 12.43
N GLU A 119 -8.23 0.80 13.74
CA GLU A 119 -8.21 1.88 14.73
C GLU A 119 -6.93 2.72 14.61
N HIS A 120 -6.81 3.54 13.57
CA HIS A 120 -5.83 4.62 13.50
C HIS A 120 -6.53 5.96 13.42
N ILE A 121 -6.32 6.79 14.45
CA ILE A 121 -6.82 8.16 14.51
C ILE A 121 -5.72 9.09 13.97
N GLY A 122 -6.04 9.84 12.92
CA GLY A 122 -5.44 11.17 12.71
C GLY A 122 -4.23 11.30 11.79
N ASP A 123 -3.69 10.23 11.18
CA ASP A 123 -2.60 10.40 10.20
C ASP A 123 -2.90 9.78 8.83
N ARG A 124 -3.56 10.57 7.97
CA ARG A 124 -3.77 10.24 6.55
C ARG A 124 -2.45 10.03 5.80
N ASN A 125 -1.33 10.59 6.25
CA ASN A 125 -0.03 10.38 5.62
C ASN A 125 0.44 8.92 5.76
N LEU A 126 -0.10 8.18 6.73
CA LEU A 126 0.16 6.75 6.93
C LEU A 126 -0.86 5.85 6.23
N SER A 127 -1.93 6.41 5.66
CA SER A 127 -3.03 5.63 5.07
C SER A 127 -2.53 4.62 4.02
N ALA A 128 -1.58 5.01 3.18
CA ALA A 128 -0.98 4.12 2.18
C ALA A 128 -0.15 2.99 2.82
N VAL A 129 0.63 3.29 3.86
CA VAL A 129 1.44 2.28 4.57
C VAL A 129 0.53 1.29 5.30
N LEU A 130 -0.49 1.79 5.97
CA LEU A 130 -1.46 0.98 6.69
C LEU A 130 -2.32 0.15 5.73
N THR A 131 -2.74 0.71 4.60
CA THR A 131 -3.44 -0.03 3.53
C THR A 131 -2.62 -1.23 3.09
N ILE A 132 -1.33 -1.05 2.80
CA ILE A 132 -0.44 -2.15 2.40
C ILE A 132 -0.36 -3.20 3.51
N LYS A 133 -0.11 -2.78 4.75
CA LYS A 133 -0.01 -3.70 5.89
C LYS A 133 -1.28 -4.52 6.09
N ASN A 134 -2.44 -3.88 6.05
CA ASN A 134 -3.72 -4.55 6.30
C ASN A 134 -4.15 -5.44 5.13
N LEU A 135 -3.83 -5.08 3.89
CA LEU A 135 -4.03 -5.94 2.72
C LEU A 135 -3.09 -7.16 2.71
N LEU A 136 -1.89 -7.04 3.27
CA LEU A 136 -1.01 -8.20 3.48
C LEU A 136 -1.54 -9.07 4.63
N ALA A 137 -1.93 -8.45 5.75
CA ALA A 137 -2.46 -9.16 6.91
C ALA A 137 -3.73 -9.95 6.59
N ILE A 138 -4.68 -9.37 5.82
CA ILE A 138 -5.89 -10.09 5.41
C ILE A 138 -5.60 -11.29 4.52
N VAL A 139 -4.57 -11.22 3.67
CA VAL A 139 -4.12 -12.34 2.84
C VAL A 139 -3.52 -13.45 3.70
N GLU A 140 -2.76 -13.08 4.72
CA GLU A 140 -2.18 -14.01 5.70
C GLU A 140 -3.21 -14.51 6.72
N GLU A 141 -4.46 -14.04 6.64
CA GLU A 141 -5.53 -14.24 7.63
C GLU A 141 -5.05 -13.92 9.07
N SER A 142 -4.20 -12.89 9.19
CA SER A 142 -3.63 -12.40 10.44
C SER A 142 -4.33 -11.13 10.94
N GLU A 143 -4.03 -10.74 12.18
CA GLU A 143 -4.63 -9.55 12.78
C GLU A 143 -4.17 -8.27 12.07
N PHE A 144 -5.10 -7.32 11.95
CA PHE A 144 -4.80 -6.03 11.34
C PHE A 144 -3.89 -5.23 12.26
N THR A 145 -3.04 -4.39 11.66
CA THR A 145 -2.20 -3.50 12.47
C THR A 145 -3.09 -2.42 13.10
N THR A 146 -3.42 -2.60 14.37
CA THR A 146 -3.96 -1.54 15.24
C THR A 146 -2.79 -0.87 15.94
N TYR A 147 -2.63 0.44 15.78
CA TYR A 147 -1.66 1.17 16.60
C TYR A 147 -2.36 1.49 17.92
N GLU A 148 -2.08 0.72 18.98
CA GLU A 148 -2.44 1.19 20.31
C GLU A 148 -1.80 2.56 20.48
N SER A 149 -2.61 3.56 20.81
CA SER A 149 -2.13 4.84 21.31
C SER A 149 -1.33 4.57 22.58
N SER A 150 -0.06 4.22 22.41
CA SER A 150 0.90 4.11 23.48
C SER A 150 0.98 5.50 24.07
N SER A 151 0.46 5.59 25.29
CA SER A 151 0.72 6.63 26.27
C SER A 151 2.02 7.37 25.97
N THR A 152 1.91 8.67 25.76
CA THR A 152 2.98 9.67 25.76
C THR A 152 4.31 9.15 26.30
N ASN A 153 5.24 8.81 25.42
CA ASN A 153 6.65 8.82 25.74
C ASN A 153 7.40 9.36 24.51
N ASN A 154 8.03 10.52 24.72
CA ASN A 154 8.86 11.22 23.75
C ASN A 154 9.84 10.25 23.06
N VAL A 155 9.62 10.00 21.77
CA VAL A 155 10.65 9.44 20.91
C VAL A 155 10.85 10.40 19.75
N GLN A 156 12.03 10.99 19.78
CA GLN A 156 12.60 11.86 18.78
C GLN A 156 12.65 11.12 17.44
N THR A 157 11.90 11.62 16.45
CA THR A 157 11.88 11.12 15.08
C THR A 157 13.28 11.21 14.46
N GLN A 158 13.85 10.07 14.09
CA GLN A 158 14.89 9.98 13.08
C GLN A 158 14.22 9.63 11.74
N PRO A 159 14.45 10.41 10.66
CA PRO A 159 13.89 10.10 9.35
C PRO A 159 14.58 8.86 8.76
N ILE A 160 13.78 7.90 8.29
CA ILE A 160 14.29 6.75 7.53
C ILE A 160 14.66 7.25 6.13
N ASP A 161 15.96 7.35 5.88
CA ASP A 161 16.57 7.69 4.60
C ASP A 161 16.49 6.49 3.65
N TRP A 162 15.65 6.56 2.61
CA TRP A 162 15.51 5.53 1.59
C TRP A 162 16.48 5.75 0.42
N GLN A 163 17.78 5.89 0.70
CA GLN A 163 18.81 5.82 -0.33
C GLN A 163 19.31 4.38 -0.50
N HIS A 164 18.91 3.77 -1.62
CA HIS A 164 19.57 2.59 -2.18
C HIS A 164 21.06 2.89 -2.38
N LYS A 165 21.93 2.12 -1.71
CA LYS A 165 23.34 1.95 -2.09
C LYS A 165 23.58 0.49 -2.42
N ASP A 166 23.89 0.25 -3.69
CA ASP A 166 24.46 -1.01 -4.16
C ASP A 166 25.77 -1.33 -3.41
N PRO A 167 26.02 -2.60 -3.03
CA PRO A 167 27.28 -2.98 -2.42
C PRO A 167 28.31 -3.39 -3.50
N ASN A 168 29.57 -3.00 -3.24
CA ASN A 168 30.82 -3.46 -3.87
C ASN A 168 31.18 -2.94 -5.26
N ILE A 169 32.03 -1.90 -5.29
CA ILE A 169 33.36 -2.02 -5.91
C ILE A 169 34.40 -1.44 -4.95
N ASP A 170 35.31 -2.31 -4.53
CA ASP A 170 36.55 -2.04 -3.82
C ASP A 170 37.61 -1.55 -4.82
N THR A 171 38.32 -0.46 -4.50
CA THR A 171 39.76 -0.31 -4.80
C THR A 171 40.30 0.96 -4.15
N SER A 172 41.10 0.75 -3.11
CA SER A 172 42.11 1.69 -2.61
C SER A 172 43.17 2.03 -3.67
N LEU A 173 43.88 3.14 -3.44
CA LEU A 173 45.15 3.61 -4.04
C LEU A 173 44.97 4.74 -5.07
N PHE A 174 45.23 5.98 -4.66
CA PHE A 174 46.51 6.66 -4.91
C PHE A 174 46.62 7.94 -4.07
N SER A 175 47.83 8.18 -3.59
CA SER A 175 48.32 9.25 -2.72
C SER A 175 48.75 10.50 -3.50
N GLU A 176 49.15 11.53 -2.73
CA GLU A 176 49.89 12.77 -3.08
C GLU A 176 49.02 13.99 -3.45
N GLY A 177 49.23 15.20 -2.93
CA GLY A 177 50.21 15.74 -2.00
C GLY A 177 50.03 17.27 -1.83
N ASN A 178 50.34 17.75 -0.62
CA ASN A 178 50.96 19.03 -0.23
C ASN A 178 50.50 20.43 -0.76
N HIS A 179 50.21 21.31 0.23
CA HIS A 179 50.62 22.74 0.45
C HIS A 179 50.59 23.75 -0.73
N SER A 180 50.24 25.04 -0.60
CA SER A 180 50.54 26.04 0.43
C SER A 180 49.73 27.34 0.21
N LYS A 181 49.67 28.18 1.25
CA LYS A 181 49.14 29.55 1.29
C LYS A 181 49.93 30.52 0.41
N PHE A 182 49.26 31.54 -0.16
CA PHE A 182 49.84 32.88 -0.35
C PHE A 182 48.76 33.98 -0.29
N SER A 183 49.19 35.11 0.26
CA SER A 183 48.44 36.23 0.80
C SER A 183 48.16 37.35 -0.21
N ASP A 184 47.29 38.27 0.21
CA ASP A 184 47.22 39.70 -0.07
C ASP A 184 46.87 40.18 -1.50
N SER A 185 45.76 40.91 -1.62
CA SER A 185 45.78 42.38 -1.49
C SER A 185 44.40 43.01 -1.71
N VAL A 186 44.07 43.94 -0.82
CA VAL A 186 42.95 44.88 -0.90
C VAL A 186 43.40 46.11 -1.70
N GLN A 187 42.57 46.59 -2.65
CA GLN A 187 42.35 48.04 -2.82
C GLN A 187 41.10 48.41 -3.67
N LYS A 188 40.20 49.17 -3.01
CA LYS A 188 39.38 50.34 -3.44
C LYS A 188 38.47 50.21 -4.68
N SER A 189 37.19 50.62 -4.62
CA SER A 189 36.70 52.00 -4.43
C SER A 189 35.18 51.95 -4.12
N LYS A 190 34.62 52.71 -3.16
CA LYS A 190 34.34 54.16 -3.17
C LYS A 190 34.06 54.63 -1.75
#